data_AF-A0A530X1A5-F1
#
_entry.id   AF-A0A530X1A5-F1
#
_cell.length_a   1.000
_cell.length_b   1.000
_cell.length_c   1.000
_cell.angle_alpha   90.00
_cell.angle_beta   90.00
_cell.angle_gamma   90.00
#
_symmetry.space_group_name_H-M   'P 1'
#
loop_
_entity.id
_entity.type
_entity.pdbx_description
1 polymer ?
#
loop_
_entity_poly.entity_id
_entity_poly.type
_entity_poly.pdbx_seq_one_letter_code
_entity_poly.pdbx_strand_id
1 'polypeptide(L)' 'MSKADEPSSPPKTEIIPFPQSRVPTSSRHKPTKYLGLGAMAKTIGAPERQTTGHWCSRCQGIWYGYLLEVTCPACGNRHG' A
#
# COMPACT_ATOMS: atom_id res chain seq x y z
N MET A 1 -2.88 -26.06 -47.43
CA MET A 1 -2.02 -25.16 -46.64
C MET A 1 -2.80 -24.80 -45.39
N SER A 2 -2.48 -25.46 -44.28
CA SER A 2 -3.22 -25.41 -43.01
C SER A 2 -3.12 -24.03 -42.37
N LYS A 3 -4.27 -23.43 -42.05
CA LYS A 3 -4.35 -22.15 -41.33
C LYS A 3 -3.96 -22.43 -39.87
N ALA A 4 -2.94 -21.73 -39.38
CA ALA A 4 -2.49 -21.81 -38.01
C ALA A 4 -3.59 -21.32 -37.07
N ASP A 5 -3.91 -22.12 -36.06
CA ASP A 5 -4.76 -21.74 -34.95
C ASP A 5 -4.03 -20.70 -34.09
N GLU A 6 -4.55 -19.47 -34.15
CA GLU A 6 -4.11 -18.32 -33.38
C GLU A 6 -4.59 -18.48 -31.92
N PRO A 7 -3.73 -18.34 -30.90
CA PRO A 7 -4.14 -18.60 -29.53
C PRO A 7 -5.12 -17.51 -29.06
N SER A 8 -6.39 -17.91 -28.89
CA SER A 8 -7.45 -17.08 -28.36
C SER A 8 -7.06 -16.49 -27.00
N SER A 9 -7.13 -15.17 -26.88
CA SER A 9 -6.83 -14.43 -25.65
C SER A 9 -7.61 -15.00 -24.44
N PRO A 10 -7.02 -15.09 -23.24
CA PRO A 10 -7.67 -15.70 -22.10
C PRO A 10 -8.94 -14.92 -21.69
N PRO A 11 -9.97 -15.61 -21.17
CA PRO A 11 -11.19 -14.97 -20.72
C PRO A 11 -10.91 -13.95 -19.61
N LYS A 12 -11.59 -12.79 -19.68
CA LYS A 12 -11.52 -11.75 -18.65
C LYS A 12 -12.08 -12.30 -17.33
N THR A 13 -11.20 -12.51 -16.35
CA THR A 13 -11.61 -12.82 -14.98
C THR A 13 -12.14 -11.57 -14.29
N GLU A 14 -13.38 -11.61 -13.80
CA GLU A 14 -13.94 -10.55 -12.97
C GLU A 14 -13.42 -10.69 -11.53
N ILE A 15 -12.76 -9.64 -11.03
CA ILE A 15 -12.16 -9.63 -9.70
C ILE A 15 -13.24 -9.16 -8.72
N ILE A 16 -13.75 -10.05 -7.87
CA ILE A 16 -14.69 -9.70 -6.81
C ILE A 16 -13.89 -9.26 -5.57
N PRO A 17 -13.90 -7.97 -5.19
CA PRO A 17 -13.19 -7.50 -4.01
C PRO A 17 -13.89 -7.96 -2.73
N PHE A 18 -13.11 -8.17 -1.66
CA PHE A 18 -13.69 -8.56 -0.38
C PHE A 18 -14.52 -7.39 0.19
N PRO A 19 -15.79 -7.63 0.56
CA PRO A 19 -16.58 -6.61 1.24
C PRO A 19 -15.86 -6.32 2.57
N GLN A 20 -15.37 -5.09 2.73
CA GLN A 20 -14.52 -4.61 3.84
C GLN A 20 -13.00 -4.75 3.71
N SER A 21 -12.43 -5.04 2.54
CA SER A 21 -10.99 -4.78 2.37
C SER A 21 -10.75 -3.28 2.54
N ARG A 22 -10.19 -2.87 3.68
CA ARG A 22 -9.99 -1.46 4.07
C ARG A 22 -9.10 -0.67 3.10
N VAL A 23 -8.47 -1.36 2.15
CA VAL A 23 -7.55 -0.75 1.21
C VAL A 23 -7.67 -1.48 -0.13
N PRO A 24 -7.83 -0.76 -1.27
CA PRO A 24 -7.56 -1.37 -2.56
C PRO A 24 -6.10 -1.83 -2.56
N THR A 25 -5.85 -3.11 -2.79
CA THR A 25 -4.49 -3.57 -3.02
C THR A 25 -3.93 -2.75 -4.18
N SER A 26 -2.77 -2.12 -3.96
CA SER A 26 -2.01 -1.52 -5.04
C SER A 26 -2.00 -2.49 -6.21
N SER A 27 -2.45 -2.07 -7.39
CA SER A 27 -2.31 -2.86 -8.60
C SER A 27 -0.88 -3.40 -8.64
N ARG A 28 -0.69 -4.67 -9.04
CA ARG A 28 0.61 -5.36 -9.11
C ARG A 28 1.70 -4.53 -9.84
N HIS A 29 1.29 -3.52 -10.60
CA HIS A 29 2.13 -2.61 -11.38
C HIS A 29 2.55 -1.29 -10.69
N LYS A 30 2.02 -0.96 -9.50
CA LYS A 30 2.39 0.29 -8.81
C LYS A 30 3.36 0.01 -7.66
N PRO A 31 4.60 0.57 -7.69
CA PRO A 31 5.55 0.40 -6.61
C PRO A 31 5.04 1.10 -5.34
N THR A 32 5.18 0.42 -4.20
CA THR A 32 4.87 0.97 -2.88
C THR A 32 5.78 2.16 -2.58
N LYS A 33 5.20 3.29 -2.19
CA LYS A 33 5.96 4.49 -1.83
C LYS A 33 6.42 4.43 -0.37
N TYR A 34 7.67 4.80 -0.12
CA TYR A 34 8.15 5.09 1.24
C TYR A 34 7.88 6.56 1.57
N LEU A 35 7.12 6.80 2.64
CA LEU A 35 6.65 8.12 3.05
C LEU A 35 7.49 8.71 4.20
N GLY A 36 8.40 7.92 4.79
CA GLY A 36 9.29 8.36 5.86
C GLY A 36 8.83 7.99 7.27
N LEU A 37 9.40 8.69 8.26
CA LEU A 37 9.08 8.54 9.67
C LEU A 37 7.91 9.44 10.06
N GLY A 38 7.10 8.96 11.00
CA GLY A 38 6.11 9.76 11.70
C GLY A 38 6.74 10.91 12.48
N ALA A 39 5.94 11.92 12.81
CA ALA A 39 6.38 13.08 13.58
C ALA A 39 6.94 12.65 14.94
N MET A 40 6.26 11.72 15.63
CA MET A 40 6.71 11.23 16.94
C MET A 40 8.01 10.45 16.81
N ALA A 41 8.07 9.49 15.88
CA ALA A 41 9.29 8.72 15.60
C ALA A 41 10.49 9.63 15.30
N LYS A 42 10.28 10.69 14.52
CA LYS A 42 11.31 11.67 14.17
C LYS A 42 11.75 12.51 15.37
N THR A 43 10.81 12.97 16.20
CA THR A 43 11.13 13.82 17.37
C THR A 43 11.92 13.08 18.46
N ILE A 44 11.61 11.81 18.69
CA ILE A 44 12.26 11.00 19.73
C ILE A 44 13.56 10.37 19.21
N GLY A 45 13.81 10.42 17.89
CA GLY A 45 14.93 9.72 17.28
C GLY A 45 14.80 8.20 17.44
N ALA A 46 13.57 7.69 17.28
CA ALA A 46 13.27 6.29 17.54
C ALA A 46 14.15 5.38 16.65
N PRO A 47 14.81 4.37 17.23
CA PRO A 47 15.60 3.43 16.45
C PRO A 47 14.68 2.66 15.50
N GLU A 48 15.12 2.44 14.27
CA GLU A 48 14.31 1.85 13.18
C GLU A 48 13.62 0.53 13.60
N ARG A 49 14.31 -0.30 14.38
CA ARG A 49 13.79 -1.57 14.91
C ARG A 49 12.58 -1.45 15.85
N GLN A 50 12.35 -0.27 16.44
CA GLN A 50 11.20 -0.01 17.30
C GLN A 50 10.08 0.76 16.59
N THR A 51 10.27 1.08 15.32
CA THR A 51 9.23 1.75 14.54
C THR A 51 8.24 0.74 13.98
N THR A 52 6.96 1.12 13.93
CA THR A 52 5.89 0.28 13.39
C THR A 52 5.53 0.75 12.00
N GLY A 53 5.45 -0.18 11.06
CA GLY A 53 5.04 0.13 9.68
C GLY A 53 3.53 0.36 9.60
N HIS A 54 3.14 1.47 8.98
CA HIS A 54 1.75 1.83 8.75
C HIS A 54 1.53 2.08 7.26
N TRP A 55 0.39 1.61 6.75
CA TRP A 55 -0.04 1.89 5.39
C TRP A 55 -0.95 3.13 5.36
N CYS A 56 -0.85 3.91 4.27
CA CYS A 56 -1.76 5.00 3.99
C CYS A 56 -2.41 4.82 2.61
N SER A 57 -3.73 4.63 2.57
CA SER A 57 -4.54 4.40 1.38
C SER A 57 -4.58 5.60 0.44
N ARG A 58 -4.57 6.82 1.00
CA ARG A 58 -4.54 8.07 0.23
C ARG A 58 -3.21 8.28 -0.48
N CYS A 59 -2.10 8.03 0.20
CA CYS A 59 -0.76 8.19 -0.37
C CYS A 59 -0.26 6.94 -1.11
N GLN A 60 -0.92 5.80 -0.90
CA GLN A 60 -0.54 4.48 -1.40
C GLN A 60 0.91 4.14 -1.05
N GLY A 61 1.26 4.28 0.23
CA GLY A 61 2.62 4.11 0.72
C GLY A 61 2.72 3.73 2.18
N ILE A 62 3.92 3.29 2.57
CA ILE A 62 4.28 2.89 3.93
C ILE A 62 5.03 4.03 4.61
N TRP A 63 4.70 4.31 5.85
CA TRP A 63 5.47 5.16 6.77
C TRP A 63 5.72 4.40 8.08
N TYR A 64 6.70 4.86 8.85
CA TYR A 64 7.09 4.21 10.10
C TYR A 64 6.85 5.13 11.29
N GLY A 65 5.92 4.74 12.16
CA GLY A 65 5.53 5.48 13.36
C GLY A 65 6.17 4.91 14.62
N TYR A 66 5.99 5.59 15.74
CA TYR A 66 6.41 5.11 17.05
C TYR A 66 5.23 5.03 18.02
N LEU A 67 5.17 3.96 18.82
CA LEU A 67 4.12 3.69 19.81
C LEU A 67 2.69 3.70 19.22
N LEU A 68 1.90 4.75 19.52
CA LEU A 68 0.49 4.89 19.16
C LEU A 68 0.28 5.92 18.04
N GLU A 69 1.33 6.22 17.29
CA GLU A 69 1.25 7.12 16.16
C GLU A 69 0.39 6.51 15.05
N VAL A 70 -0.60 7.26 14.58
CA VAL A 70 -1.52 6.81 13.51
C VAL A 70 -1.67 7.83 12.39
N THR A 71 -1.09 9.03 12.54
CA THR A 71 -1.22 10.12 11.57
C THR A 71 -0.16 9.99 10.49
N CYS A 72 -0.59 9.81 9.24
CA CYS A 72 0.32 9.77 8.09
C CYS A 72 1.11 11.10 7.97
N PRO A 73 2.45 11.05 7.90
CA PRO A 73 3.29 12.26 7.85
C PRO A 73 3.14 13.05 6.54
N ALA A 74 2.66 12.42 5.47
CA ALA A 74 2.52 13.05 4.16
C ALA A 74 1.17 13.77 3.96
N CYS A 75 0.07 13.24 4.50
CA CYS A 75 -1.28 13.75 4.23
C CYS A 75 -2.18 13.93 5.46
N GLY A 76 -1.70 13.60 6.66
CA GLY A 76 -2.47 13.71 7.91
C GLY A 76 -3.57 12.66 8.09
N ASN A 77 -3.73 11.71 7.15
CA ASN A 77 -4.73 10.66 7.27
C ASN A 77 -4.47 9.76 8.48
N ARG A 78 -5.53 9.43 9.23
CA ARG A 78 -5.47 8.52 10.40
C ARG A 78 -6.07 7.15 10.11
N HIS A 79 -6.66 7.00 8.92
CA HIS A 79 -7.18 5.74 8.44
C HIS A 79 -6.16 5.12 7.49
N GLY A 80 -6.05 3.79 7.54
CA GLY A 80 -5.21 3.02 6.63
C GLY A 80 -5.54 3.28 5.18
#